data_AF-A0A2A4FJF0-F1
#
_entry.id   AF-A0A2A4FJF0-F1
#
_cell.length_a   1.000
_cell.length_b   1.000
_cell.length_c   1.000
_cell.angle_alpha   90.00
_cell.angle_beta   90.00
_cell.angle_gamma   90.00
#
_symmetry.space_group_name_H-M   'P 1'
#
loop_
_entity.id
_entity.type
_entity.pdbx_description
1 polymer ?
#
loop_
_entity_poly.entity_id
_entity_poly.type
_entity_poly.pdbx_seq_one_letter_code
_entity_poly.pdbx_strand_id
1 'polypeptide(L)'
;MNDLDTFVGRLRYAKTLREAELGASIDDKEIAAKAGVSPSAVSQWTSGKVNVENLKAAPVFRVARFLRVRSDWLWEKRGPMKDAQDDLPLEAQAFYADLKKAIALGMTELAVTAVHAPLKAVLAMHERARGDLLDLNAPTPPDDSDSNRKPPRT
;
A
#
# COMPACT_ATOMS: atom_id res chain seq x y z
N MET A 1 -18.94 14.54 14.65
CA MET A 1 -17.65 14.02 15.16
C MET A 1 -17.14 13.02 14.15
N ASN A 2 -15.93 13.18 13.62
CA ASN A 2 -15.38 12.20 12.69
C ASN A 2 -15.06 10.93 13.49
N ASP A 3 -15.55 9.77 13.06
CA ASP A 3 -15.36 8.51 13.78
C ASP A 3 -13.86 8.20 14.00
N LEU A 4 -13.02 8.65 13.06
CA LEU A 4 -11.55 8.58 13.08
C LEU A 4 -10.86 9.44 14.15
N ASP A 5 -11.57 10.31 14.87
CA ASP A 5 -10.99 11.08 15.98
C ASP A 5 -10.88 10.25 17.26
N THR A 6 -11.61 9.13 17.35
CA THR A 6 -11.53 8.20 18.48
C THR A 6 -10.65 6.99 18.17
N PHE A 7 -10.03 6.40 19.21
CA PHE A 7 -9.29 5.14 19.07
C PHE A 7 -10.19 4.03 18.49
N VAL A 8 -11.45 3.98 18.92
CA VAL A 8 -12.41 2.95 18.50
C VAL A 8 -12.77 3.07 17.03
N GLY A 9 -13.07 4.27 16.55
CA GLY A 9 -13.36 4.47 15.13
C GLY A 9 -12.13 4.24 14.25
N ARG A 10 -10.93 4.58 14.72
CA ARG A 10 -9.67 4.21 14.02
C ARG A 10 -9.45 2.70 13.98
N LEU A 11 -9.71 1.99 15.08
CA LEU A 11 -9.59 0.54 15.16
C LEU A 11 -10.57 -0.14 14.19
N ARG A 12 -11.82 0.29 14.16
CA ARG A 12 -12.84 -0.22 13.22
C ARG A 12 -12.44 0.05 11.78
N TYR A 13 -11.96 1.26 11.48
CA TYR A 13 -11.52 1.61 10.14
C TYR A 13 -10.29 0.80 9.68
N ALA A 14 -9.29 0.62 10.54
CA ALA A 14 -8.14 -0.21 10.24
C ALA A 14 -8.53 -1.69 10.04
N LYS A 15 -9.51 -2.16 10.81
CA LYS A 15 -10.08 -3.51 10.66
C LYS A 15 -10.72 -3.69 9.29
N THR A 16 -11.61 -2.79 8.86
CA THR A 16 -12.31 -2.91 7.56
C THR A 16 -11.34 -2.86 6.38
N LEU A 17 -10.28 -2.05 6.46
CA LEU A 17 -9.22 -2.04 5.45
C LEU A 17 -8.49 -3.38 5.38
N ARG A 18 -8.17 -3.96 6.54
CA ARG A 18 -7.47 -5.25 6.59
C ARG A 18 -8.35 -6.40 6.10
N GLU A 19 -9.64 -6.37 6.38
CA GLU A 19 -10.63 -7.32 5.85
C GLU A 19 -10.71 -7.25 4.32
N ALA A 20 -10.72 -6.03 3.76
CA ALA A 20 -10.69 -5.83 2.32
C ALA A 20 -9.40 -6.37 1.67
N GLU A 21 -8.25 -6.22 2.34
CA GLU A 21 -6.97 -6.79 1.87
C GLU A 21 -6.92 -8.32 1.94
N LEU A 22 -7.50 -8.92 2.97
CA LEU A 22 -7.47 -10.38 3.19
C LEU A 22 -8.60 -11.11 2.44
N GLY A 23 -9.65 -10.40 2.04
CA GLY A 23 -10.86 -11.01 1.50
C GLY A 23 -11.64 -11.86 2.52
N ALA A 24 -11.36 -11.68 3.82
CA ALA A 24 -11.96 -12.44 4.91
C ALA A 24 -12.30 -11.52 6.09
N SER A 25 -13.39 -11.81 6.78
CA SER A 25 -13.80 -11.11 8.00
C SER A 25 -12.86 -11.41 9.15
N ILE A 26 -12.47 -10.39 9.91
CA ILE A 26 -11.60 -10.52 11.07
C ILE A 26 -12.49 -10.58 12.32
N ASP A 27 -12.36 -11.62 13.12
CA ASP A 27 -13.10 -11.73 14.38
C ASP A 27 -12.38 -11.04 15.54
N ASP A 28 -13.14 -10.55 16.52
CA ASP A 28 -12.60 -9.95 17.74
C ASP A 28 -11.72 -10.94 18.52
N LYS A 29 -11.99 -12.25 18.39
CA LYS A 29 -11.15 -13.32 18.94
C LYS A 29 -9.78 -13.36 18.29
N GLU A 30 -9.70 -13.13 16.99
CA GLU A 30 -8.44 -13.11 16.26
C GLU A 30 -7.62 -11.89 16.65
N ILE A 31 -8.26 -10.72 16.72
CA ILE A 31 -7.62 -9.49 17.22
C ILE A 31 -7.07 -9.71 18.63
N ALA A 32 -7.85 -10.34 19.52
CA ALA A 32 -7.43 -10.65 20.88
C ALA A 32 -6.21 -11.56 20.92
N ALA A 33 -6.20 -12.62 20.10
CA ALA A 33 -5.08 -13.55 20.00
C ALA A 33 -3.81 -12.85 19.52
N LYS A 34 -3.90 -11.98 18.50
CA LYS A 34 -2.76 -11.24 17.95
C LYS A 34 -2.26 -10.14 18.88
N ALA A 35 -3.18 -9.46 19.57
CA ALA A 35 -2.87 -8.49 20.62
C ALA A 35 -2.22 -9.12 21.86
N GLY A 36 -2.50 -10.40 22.11
CA GLY A 36 -2.17 -11.08 23.36
C GLY A 36 -2.99 -10.55 24.54
N VAL A 37 -4.27 -10.22 24.30
CA VAL A 37 -5.23 -9.80 25.33
C VAL A 37 -6.43 -10.74 25.34
N SER A 38 -7.29 -10.61 26.35
CA SER A 38 -8.54 -11.39 26.39
C SER A 38 -9.55 -10.86 25.35
N PRO A 39 -10.42 -11.72 24.79
CA PRO A 39 -11.51 -11.28 23.90
C PRO A 39 -12.44 -10.23 24.54
N SER A 40 -12.62 -10.31 25.87
CA SER A 40 -13.36 -9.31 26.63
C SER A 40 -12.73 -7.91 26.55
N ALA A 41 -11.40 -7.82 26.59
CA ALA A 41 -10.70 -6.56 26.42
C ALA A 41 -10.96 -5.96 25.02
N VAL A 42 -10.88 -6.77 23.97
CA VAL A 42 -11.19 -6.31 22.60
C VAL A 42 -12.65 -5.87 22.47
N SER A 43 -13.59 -6.59 23.09
CA SER A 43 -15.00 -6.17 23.12
C SER A 43 -15.20 -4.83 23.84
N GLN A 44 -14.44 -4.55 24.90
CA GLN A 44 -14.43 -3.23 25.54
C GLN A 44 -13.87 -2.14 24.60
N TRP A 45 -12.87 -2.49 23.80
CA TRP A 45 -12.29 -1.58 22.79
C TRP A 45 -13.30 -1.25 21.70
N THR A 46 -14.02 -2.24 21.18
CA THR A 46 -14.99 -2.04 20.10
C THR A 46 -16.30 -1.41 20.58
N SER A 47 -16.69 -1.60 21.84
CA SER A 47 -17.93 -1.05 22.40
C SER A 47 -17.82 0.40 22.91
N GLY A 48 -16.65 1.04 22.84
CA GLY A 48 -16.48 2.44 23.27
C GLY A 48 -16.29 2.63 24.77
N LYS A 49 -16.25 1.55 25.56
CA LYS A 49 -16.02 1.59 27.02
C LYS A 49 -14.54 1.59 27.41
N VAL A 50 -13.66 1.95 26.49
CA VAL A 50 -12.22 2.01 26.73
C VAL A 50 -11.84 3.30 27.42
N ASN A 51 -11.17 3.16 28.56
CA ASN A 51 -10.36 4.23 29.10
C ASN A 51 -8.99 4.20 28.40
N VAL A 52 -8.77 5.12 27.45
CA VAL A 52 -7.54 5.21 26.64
C VAL A 52 -6.31 5.41 27.52
N GLU A 53 -6.46 6.02 28.69
CA GLU A 53 -5.39 6.26 29.67
C GLU A 53 -4.88 4.95 30.31
N ASN A 54 -5.74 3.94 30.42
CA ASN A 54 -5.40 2.62 30.97
C ASN A 54 -5.00 1.61 29.89
N LEU A 55 -5.01 2.02 28.63
CA LEU A 55 -4.65 1.16 27.52
C LEU A 55 -3.14 0.89 27.58
N LYS A 56 -2.74 -0.38 27.58
CA LYS A 56 -1.32 -0.72 27.61
C LYS A 56 -0.70 -0.55 26.22
N ALA A 57 0.51 0.00 26.18
CA ALA A 57 1.30 0.19 24.97
C ALA A 57 1.45 -1.09 24.12
N ALA A 58 1.86 -2.19 24.78
CA ALA A 58 2.20 -3.44 24.11
C ALA A 58 1.04 -4.07 23.29
N PRO A 59 -0.18 -4.22 23.83
CA PRO A 59 -1.33 -4.66 23.05
C PRO A 59 -1.63 -3.79 21.82
N VAL A 60 -1.53 -2.46 21.93
CA VAL A 60 -1.81 -1.55 20.81
C VAL A 60 -0.77 -1.70 19.71
N PHE A 61 0.52 -1.82 20.05
CA PHE A 61 1.55 -2.08 19.06
C PHE A 61 1.32 -3.39 18.30
N ARG A 62 0.90 -4.45 19.00
CA ARG A 62 0.63 -5.75 18.39
C ARG A 62 -0.58 -5.71 17.46
N VAL A 63 -1.66 -5.04 17.85
CA VAL A 63 -2.83 -4.84 17.00
C VAL A 63 -2.51 -3.98 15.78
N ALA A 64 -1.81 -2.87 15.98
CA ALA A 64 -1.38 -2.00 14.89
C ALA A 64 -0.56 -2.79 13.84
N ARG A 65 0.39 -3.62 14.31
CA ARG A 65 1.16 -4.52 13.44
C ARG A 65 0.30 -5.52 12.69
N PHE A 66 -0.69 -6.14 13.35
CA PHE A 66 -1.59 -7.09 12.72
C PHE A 66 -2.46 -6.44 11.63
N LEU A 67 -2.94 -5.22 11.91
CA LEU A 67 -3.75 -4.42 11.00
C LEU A 67 -2.93 -3.66 9.94
N ARG A 68 -1.60 -3.78 9.97
CA ARG A 68 -0.66 -3.08 9.06
C ARG A 68 -0.88 -1.56 9.05
N VAL A 69 -1.04 -1.00 10.24
CA VAL A 69 -1.12 0.45 10.47
C VAL A 69 -0.10 0.88 11.51
N ARG A 70 0.25 2.16 11.50
CA ARG A 70 1.10 2.75 12.52
C ARG A 70 0.39 2.82 13.86
N SER A 71 1.11 2.46 14.92
CA SER A 71 0.62 2.54 16.29
C SER A 71 0.30 3.97 16.74
N ASP A 72 1.11 4.95 16.34
CA ASP A 72 0.92 6.36 16.71
C ASP A 72 -0.35 6.93 16.08
N TRP A 73 -0.64 6.50 14.85
CA TRP A 73 -1.88 6.85 14.16
C TRP A 73 -3.07 6.16 14.85
N LEU A 74 -2.97 4.86 15.14
CA LEU A 74 -4.06 4.12 15.79
C LEU A 74 -4.38 4.71 17.18
N TRP A 75 -3.36 5.04 17.97
CA TRP A 75 -3.54 5.56 19.32
C TRP A 75 -4.03 7.01 19.33
N GLU A 76 -3.31 7.93 18.69
CA GLU A 76 -3.52 9.38 18.83
C GLU A 76 -3.76 10.10 17.50
N LYS A 77 -3.97 9.37 16.40
CA LYS A 77 -4.08 9.93 15.04
C LYS A 77 -2.84 10.76 14.65
N ARG A 78 -1.67 10.40 15.18
CA ARG A 78 -0.41 11.07 14.87
C ARG A 78 0.24 10.45 13.63
N GLY A 79 0.51 11.30 12.64
CA GLY A 79 1.20 10.91 11.41
C GLY A 79 0.31 10.17 10.40
N PRO A 80 0.92 9.61 9.34
CA PRO A 80 0.20 8.81 8.34
C PRO A 80 -0.27 7.47 8.93
N MET A 81 -1.34 6.91 8.37
CA MET A 81 -1.91 5.63 8.83
C MET A 81 -1.04 4.43 8.48
N LYS A 82 -0.51 4.39 7.26
CA LYS A 82 0.38 3.36 6.75
C LYS A 82 1.76 3.96 6.51
N ASP A 83 2.79 3.18 6.70
CA ASP A 83 4.11 3.54 6.18
C ASP A 83 4.11 3.33 4.67
N ALA A 84 4.80 4.19 3.91
CA ALA A 84 4.89 4.07 2.44
C ALA A 84 5.46 2.72 1.97
N GLN A 85 6.09 1.97 2.88
CA GLN A 85 6.54 0.60 2.65
C GLN A 85 5.42 -0.44 2.61
N ASP A 86 4.30 -0.23 3.30
CA ASP A 86 3.26 -1.25 3.40
C ASP A 86 2.49 -1.43 2.08
N ASP A 87 2.52 -0.42 1.21
CA ASP A 87 1.94 -0.46 -0.13
C ASP A 87 2.90 -1.06 -1.18
N LEU A 88 4.13 -1.41 -0.80
CA LEU A 88 5.06 -2.08 -1.72
C LEU A 88 4.64 -3.54 -1.96
N PRO A 89 4.75 -4.05 -3.20
CA PRO A 89 4.63 -5.47 -3.51
C PRO A 89 5.52 -6.34 -2.61
N LEU A 90 5.12 -7.57 -2.33
CA LEU A 90 5.82 -8.47 -1.40
C LEU A 90 7.31 -8.66 -1.79
N GLU A 91 7.59 -8.67 -3.09
CA GLU A 91 8.92 -8.76 -3.68
C GLU A 91 9.78 -7.53 -3.35
N ALA A 92 9.17 -6.34 -3.36
CA ALA A 92 9.84 -5.09 -3.01
C ALA A 92 10.03 -4.94 -1.49
N GLN A 93 9.17 -5.55 -0.67
CA GLN A 93 9.35 -5.58 0.79
C GLN A 93 10.55 -6.43 1.21
N ALA A 94 10.75 -7.59 0.58
CA ALA A 94 11.92 -8.45 0.83
C ALA A 94 13.22 -7.73 0.46
N PHE A 95 13.25 -7.11 -0.72
CA PHE A 95 14.39 -6.31 -1.18
C PHE A 95 14.71 -5.13 -0.25
N TYR A 96 13.69 -4.42 0.24
CA TYR A 96 13.87 -3.35 1.19
C TYR A 96 14.41 -3.84 2.54
N ALA A 97 13.93 -4.99 3.03
CA ALA A 97 14.44 -5.59 4.27
C ALA A 97 15.93 -5.96 4.15
N ASP A 98 16.33 -6.48 2.99
CA ASP A 98 17.73 -6.81 2.69
C ASP A 98 18.60 -5.55 2.55
N LEU A 99 18.09 -4.51 1.89
CA LEU A 99 18.73 -3.19 1.86
C LEU A 99 18.93 -2.61 3.27
N LYS A 100 17.91 -2.69 4.12
CA LYS A 100 17.98 -2.19 5.50
C LYS A 100 19.01 -2.95 6.33
N LYS A 101 19.10 -4.28 6.15
CA LYS A 101 20.17 -5.09 6.76
C LYS A 101 21.55 -4.71 6.23
N ALA A 102 21.70 -4.53 4.92
CA ALA A 102 22.96 -4.13 4.31
C ALA A 102 23.43 -2.76 4.83
N ILE A 103 22.52 -1.78 4.96
CA ILE A 103 22.80 -0.48 5.57
C ILE A 103 23.22 -0.63 7.04
N ALA A 104 22.50 -1.44 7.82
CA ALA A 104 22.84 -1.69 9.23
C ALA A 104 24.20 -2.38 9.41
N LEU A 105 24.63 -3.16 8.42
CA LEU A 105 25.94 -3.83 8.38
C LEU A 105 27.05 -2.94 7.79
N GLY A 106 26.76 -1.68 7.42
CA GLY A 106 27.74 -0.76 6.85
C GLY A 106 28.19 -1.13 5.42
N MET A 107 27.42 -1.97 4.71
CA MET A 107 27.75 -2.43 3.36
C MET A 107 27.30 -1.40 2.31
N THR A 108 28.05 -0.30 2.17
CA THR A 108 27.68 0.82 1.29
C THR A 108 28.03 0.63 -0.20
N GLU A 109 28.98 -0.24 -0.54
CA GLU A 109 29.52 -0.28 -1.93
C GLU A 109 28.84 -1.29 -2.88
N LEU A 110 28.29 -2.41 -2.39
CA LEU A 110 27.71 -3.45 -3.26
C LEU A 110 26.20 -3.31 -3.49
N ALA A 111 25.49 -2.56 -2.65
CA ALA A 111 24.05 -2.38 -2.78
C ALA A 111 23.70 -1.44 -3.94
N VAL A 112 24.46 -0.37 -4.18
CA VAL A 112 24.11 0.65 -5.18
C VAL A 112 24.17 0.09 -6.60
N THR A 113 25.21 -0.67 -6.95
CA THR A 113 25.36 -1.28 -8.29
C THR A 113 24.35 -2.39 -8.56
N ALA A 114 24.02 -3.21 -7.55
CA ALA A 114 23.01 -4.26 -7.67
C ALA A 114 21.58 -3.71 -7.81
N VAL A 115 21.27 -2.57 -7.18
CA VAL A 115 19.96 -1.89 -7.30
C VAL A 115 19.87 -1.08 -8.60
N HIS A 116 20.99 -0.55 -9.11
CA HIS A 116 21.01 0.39 -10.22
C HIS A 116 20.50 -0.20 -11.55
N ALA A 117 20.88 -1.42 -11.90
CA ALA A 117 20.45 -2.05 -13.15
C ALA A 117 18.94 -2.37 -13.18
N PRO A 118 18.34 -2.99 -12.14
CA PRO A 118 16.89 -3.18 -12.05
C PRO A 118 16.11 -1.86 -12.05
N LEU A 119 16.57 -0.85 -11.30
CA LEU A 119 15.88 0.45 -11.23
C LEU A 119 15.87 1.16 -12.59
N LYS A 120 16.99 1.10 -13.33
CA LYS A 120 17.10 1.67 -14.67
C LYS A 120 16.21 0.95 -15.69
N ALA A 121 16.07 -0.37 -15.57
CA ALA A 121 15.17 -1.15 -16.42
C ALA A 121 13.69 -0.81 -16.16
N VAL A 122 13.30 -0.66 -14.89
CA VAL A 122 11.94 -0.25 -14.49
C VAL A 122 11.63 1.16 -14.96
N LEU A 123 12.57 2.10 -14.85
CA LEU A 123 12.42 3.46 -15.37
C LEU A 123 12.26 3.47 -16.90
N ALA A 124 13.09 2.72 -17.62
CA ALA A 124 13.00 2.61 -19.08
C ALA A 124 11.67 1.98 -19.53
N MET A 125 11.14 1.00 -18.79
CA MET A 125 9.80 0.45 -19.05
C MET A 125 8.69 1.48 -18.82
N HIS A 126 8.79 2.28 -17.75
CA HIS A 126 7.82 3.34 -17.45
C HIS A 126 7.84 4.44 -18.53
N GLU A 127 9.02 4.85 -19.00
CA GLU A 127 9.16 5.81 -20.09
C GLU A 127 8.58 5.28 -21.40
N ARG A 128 8.78 3.99 -21.72
CA ARG A 128 8.23 3.35 -22.91
C ARG A 128 6.71 3.25 -22.88
N ALA A 129 6.14 2.86 -21.73
CA ALA A 129 4.70 2.85 -21.52
C ALA A 129 4.08 4.25 -21.59
N ARG A 130 4.85 5.30 -21.27
CA ARG A 130 4.41 6.70 -21.38
C ARG A 130 4.54 7.26 -22.79
N GLY A 131 5.51 6.77 -23.57
CA GLY A 131 5.67 7.08 -25.00
C GLY A 131 4.58 6.47 -25.87
N ASP A 132 4.22 5.20 -25.65
CA ASP A 132 3.14 4.52 -26.39
C ASP A 132 1.75 5.14 -26.16
N LEU A 133 1.57 5.88 -25.06
CA LEU A 133 0.33 6.58 -24.74
C LEU A 133 0.22 7.96 -25.42
N LEU A 134 1.33 8.49 -25.96
CA LEU A 134 1.37 9.77 -26.67
C LEU A 134 1.14 9.61 -28.19
N ASP A 135 1.18 8.39 -28.72
CA ASP A 135 1.00 8.10 -30.16
C ASP A 135 -0.48 7.88 -30.57
N LEU A 136 -1.39 7.83 -29.58
CA LEU A 136 -2.83 7.68 -29.81
C LEU A 136 -3.55 8.98 -30.21
N ASN A 137 -2.81 10.09 -30.33
CA ASN A 137 -3.35 11.40 -30.72
C ASN A 137 -2.70 11.96 -31.99
N ALA A 138 -2.00 11.12 -32.77
CA ALA A 138 -1.53 11.51 -34.09
C ALA A 138 -2.75 11.78 -35.00
N PRO A 139 -2.89 12.97 -35.61
CA PRO A 139 -3.99 13.24 -36.52
C PRO A 139 -3.93 12.27 -37.70
N THR A 140 -5.04 11.60 -37.99
CA THR A 140 -5.19 10.72 -39.16
C THR A 140 -4.83 11.47 -40.44
N PRO A 141 -4.02 10.89 -41.35
CA PRO A 141 -3.72 11.54 -42.62
C PRO A 141 -4.98 11.58 -43.50
N PRO A 142 -5.18 12.63 -44.31
CA PRO A 142 -6.32 12.73 -45.20
C PRO A 142 -6.29 11.64 -46.28
N ASP A 143 -7.46 11.07 -46.54
CA ASP A 143 -7.70 9.96 -47.48
C ASP A 143 -7.77 10.50 -48.92
N ASP A 144 -6.61 10.61 -49.58
CA ASP A 144 -6.54 10.91 -51.02
C ASP A 144 -6.73 9.63 -51.85
N SER A 145 -7.97 9.10 -51.82
CA SER A 145 -8.41 8.03 -52.74
C SER A 145 -9.23 8.62 -53.88
N ASP A 146 -8.55 9.34 -54.80
CA ASP A 146 -9.15 9.80 -56.06
C ASP A 146 -8.42 9.17 -57.26
N SER A 147 -8.74 7.91 -57.56
CA SER A 147 -8.28 7.23 -58.79
C SER A 147 -9.41 7.12 -59.80
N ASN A 148 -9.79 8.25 -60.39
CA ASN A 148 -10.61 8.26 -61.60
C ASN A 148 -9.72 8.07 -62.84
N ARG A 149 -9.54 6.83 -63.30
CA ARG A 149 -8.98 6.55 -64.65
C ARG A 149 -9.95 5.70 -65.46
N LYS A 150 -10.67 6.41 -66.33
CA LYS A 150 -11.53 5.94 -67.42
C LYS A 150 -10.72 5.07 -68.41
N PRO A 151 -11.28 3.98 -68.97
CA PRO A 151 -10.57 3.17 -69.97
C PRO A 151 -10.72 3.78 -71.38
N PRO A 152 -9.71 3.68 -72.27
CA PRO A 152 -9.95 3.89 -73.69
C PRO A 152 -10.49 2.60 -74.32
N ARG A 153 -11.61 2.75 -75.06
CA ARG A 153 -12.13 1.76 -76.01
C ARG A 153 -11.44 1.96 -77.37
N THR A 154 -11.26 0.82 -78.05
CA THR A 154 -10.93 0.57 -79.48
C THR A 154 -9.58 1.03 -79.97
#